data_AF-A0A6M0BTP6-F1
#
_entry.id   AF-A0A6M0BTP6-F1
#
_cell.length_a   1.000
_cell.length_b   1.000
_cell.length_c   1.000
_cell.angle_alpha   90.00
_cell.angle_beta   90.00
_cell.angle_gamma   90.00
#
_symmetry.space_group_name_H-M   'P 1'
#
loop_
_entity.id
_entity.type
_entity.pdbx_description
1 polymer ?
#
loop_
_entity_poly.entity_id
_entity_poly.type
_entity_poly.pdbx_seq_one_letter_code
_entity_poly.pdbx_strand_id
1 'polypeptide(L)'
;QWHDTPENPLLKAPISIDCQKLIKFIEWCEKMNRKEEQVIQGLSCLHLIYETHLLNSETHQQTIDNIFSYLGTYSVPVKTKMKKISTHNLADDIINYEEVVDFIQATKYHHFLEN
;
A
#
# COMPACT_ATOMS: atom_id res chain seq x y z
N GLN A 1 12.62 -4.20 17.46
CA GLN A 1 13.64 -4.67 16.50
C GLN A 1 13.00 -4.57 15.13
N TRP A 2 13.57 -3.81 14.18
CA TRP A 2 12.86 -3.29 12.99
C TRP A 2 13.22 -3.99 11.66
N HIS A 3 14.08 -5.01 11.69
CA HIS A 3 14.54 -5.71 10.48
C HIS A 3 14.30 -7.20 10.62
N ASP A 4 13.57 -7.75 9.66
CA ASP A 4 13.36 -9.17 9.44
C ASP A 4 14.54 -9.70 8.61
N THR A 5 15.29 -10.66 9.13
CA THR A 5 16.39 -11.31 8.40
C THR A 5 16.17 -12.81 8.37
N PRO A 6 16.71 -13.53 7.35
CA PRO A 6 16.62 -14.99 7.31
C PRO A 6 17.20 -15.67 8.56
N GLU A 7 18.16 -15.03 9.23
CA GLU A 7 18.76 -15.53 10.46
C GLU A 7 17.95 -15.22 11.73
N ASN A 8 16.99 -14.28 11.67
CA ASN A 8 16.16 -13.89 12.81
C ASN A 8 14.76 -13.45 12.34
N PRO A 9 13.90 -14.42 11.99
CA PRO A 9 12.56 -14.11 11.50
C PRO A 9 11.74 -13.44 12.59
N LEU A 10 11.09 -12.33 12.27
CA LEU A 10 10.15 -11.70 13.20
C LEU A 10 8.96 -12.65 13.41
N LEU A 11 8.82 -13.17 14.63
CA LEU A 11 7.63 -13.92 15.05
C LEU A 11 6.43 -12.97 15.02
N LYS A 12 5.66 -13.02 13.94
CA LYS A 12 4.38 -12.31 13.86
C LYS A 12 3.34 -13.12 14.61
N ALA A 13 2.85 -12.56 15.72
CA ALA A 13 1.66 -13.10 16.35
C ALA A 13 0.46 -12.92 15.41
N PRO A 14 -0.39 -13.93 15.23
CA PRO A 14 -1.57 -13.81 14.38
C PRO A 14 -2.52 -12.75 14.96
N ILE A 15 -3.15 -11.96 14.08
CA ILE A 15 -3.90 -10.76 14.42
C ILE A 15 -5.39 -11.03 14.23
N SER A 16 -6.22 -10.58 15.18
CA SER A 16 -7.66 -10.50 14.98
C SER A 16 -8.06 -9.06 14.64
N ILE A 17 -8.89 -8.92 13.62
CA ILE A 17 -9.37 -7.64 13.11
C ILE A 17 -10.77 -7.37 13.62
N ASP A 18 -10.97 -6.19 14.19
CA ASP A 18 -12.29 -5.66 14.53
C ASP A 18 -12.86 -4.93 13.31
N CYS A 19 -13.86 -5.53 12.65
CA CYS A 19 -14.48 -5.01 11.43
C CYS A 19 -15.07 -3.61 11.59
N GLN A 20 -15.60 -3.27 12.77
CA GLN A 20 -16.17 -1.94 13.06
C GLN A 20 -15.08 -0.89 13.22
N LYS A 21 -13.92 -1.26 13.76
CA LYS A 21 -12.76 -0.36 13.77
C LYS A 21 -12.15 -0.22 12.38
N LEU A 22 -12.07 -1.32 11.63
CA LEU A 22 -11.54 -1.33 10.26
C LEU A 22 -12.32 -0.36 9.36
N ILE A 23 -13.65 -0.45 9.33
CA ILE A 23 -14.45 0.42 8.46
C ILE A 23 -14.30 1.90 8.81
N LYS A 24 -14.33 2.23 10.11
CA LYS A 24 -14.12 3.60 10.58
C LYS A 24 -12.74 4.12 10.20
N PHE A 25 -11.74 3.25 10.23
CA PHE A 25 -10.40 3.59 9.81
C PHE A 25 -10.33 3.86 8.31
N ILE A 26 -10.93 3.02 7.46
CA ILE A 26 -10.98 3.23 6.01
C ILE A 26 -11.69 4.56 5.67
N GLU A 27 -12.85 4.82 6.29
CA GLU A 27 -13.60 6.07 6.10
C GLU A 27 -12.82 7.30 6.56
N TRP A 28 -12.08 7.15 7.66
CA TRP A 28 -11.19 8.19 8.16
C TRP A 28 -10.05 8.46 7.17
N CYS A 29 -9.41 7.43 6.64
CA CYS A 29 -8.38 7.55 5.60
C CYS A 29 -8.92 8.27 4.36
N GLU A 30 -10.09 7.90 3.85
CA GLU A 30 -10.73 8.61 2.73
C GLU A 30 -10.96 10.10 3.05
N LYS A 31 -11.44 10.39 4.26
CA LYS A 31 -11.70 11.76 4.69
C LYS A 31 -10.41 12.57 4.80
N MET A 32 -9.32 11.96 5.26
CA MET A 32 -8.01 12.61 5.30
C MET A 32 -7.46 12.83 3.90
N ASN A 33 -7.55 11.83 3.02
CA ASN A 33 -7.10 11.96 1.63
C ASN A 33 -7.80 13.12 0.91
N ARG A 34 -9.14 13.21 1.02
CA ARG A 34 -9.89 14.34 0.44
C ARG A 34 -9.47 15.70 1.01
N LYS A 35 -9.11 15.77 2.29
CA LYS A 35 -8.62 17.01 2.90
C LYS A 35 -7.21 17.35 2.42
N GLU A 36 -6.34 16.36 2.30
CA GLU A 36 -5.00 16.53 1.78
C GLU A 36 -5.04 17.07 0.35
N GLU A 37 -5.87 16.47 -0.52
CA GLU A 37 -6.13 16.95 -1.89
C GLU A 37 -6.59 18.41 -1.92
N GLN A 38 -7.46 18.83 -1.00
CA GLN A 38 -7.89 20.22 -0.87
C GLN A 38 -6.77 21.15 -0.41
N VAL A 39 -5.92 20.71 0.53
CA VAL A 39 -4.82 21.51 1.07
C VAL A 39 -3.73 21.73 0.04
N ILE A 40 -3.42 20.70 -0.76
CA ILE A 40 -2.42 20.79 -1.82
C ILE A 40 -2.99 21.34 -3.14
N GLN A 41 -4.28 21.70 -3.17
CA GLN A 41 -4.92 22.23 -4.36
C GLN A 41 -4.20 23.50 -4.83
N GLY A 42 -3.74 23.49 -6.08
CA GLY A 42 -2.97 24.58 -6.67
C GLY A 42 -1.46 24.47 -6.51
N LEU A 43 -0.96 23.47 -5.79
CA LEU A 43 0.45 23.09 -5.80
C LEU A 43 0.70 22.07 -6.90
N SER A 44 1.83 22.21 -7.59
CA SER A 44 2.34 21.12 -8.41
C SER A 44 2.75 19.99 -7.48
N CYS A 45 2.16 18.81 -7.66
CA CYS A 45 2.40 17.61 -6.86
C CYS A 45 2.45 16.40 -7.79
N LEU A 46 3.38 15.49 -7.54
CA LEU A 46 3.42 14.19 -8.20
C LEU A 46 2.75 13.16 -7.29
N HIS A 47 1.65 12.57 -7.77
CA HIS A 47 0.92 11.55 -7.01
C HIS A 47 1.49 10.16 -7.30
N LEU A 48 1.93 9.45 -6.26
CA LEU A 48 2.51 8.12 -6.37
C LEU A 48 1.81 7.15 -5.41
N ILE A 49 1.19 6.13 -5.99
CA ILE A 49 0.55 5.01 -5.30
C ILE A 49 1.45 3.77 -5.42
N TYR A 50 1.79 3.12 -4.31
CA TYR A 50 2.70 1.97 -4.32
C TYR A 50 2.21 0.84 -5.23
N GLU A 51 0.95 0.46 -5.10
CA GLU A 51 0.29 -0.63 -5.81
C GLU A 51 0.34 -0.44 -7.33
N THR A 52 0.25 0.80 -7.79
CA THR A 52 0.27 1.15 -9.22
C THR A 52 1.70 1.34 -9.74
N HIS A 53 2.55 1.99 -8.95
CA HIS A 53 3.81 2.56 -9.45
C HIS A 53 5.06 1.73 -9.08
N LEU A 54 4.99 0.97 -7.97
CA LEU A 54 6.14 0.31 -7.36
C LEU A 54 5.92 -1.18 -7.04
N LEU A 55 4.69 -1.69 -7.08
CA LEU A 55 4.42 -3.10 -6.82
C LEU A 55 4.93 -4.00 -7.95
N ASN A 56 4.66 -3.62 -9.21
CA ASN A 56 5.19 -4.33 -10.38
C ASN A 56 6.55 -3.74 -10.79
N SER A 57 7.58 -4.58 -10.86
CA SER A 57 8.92 -4.15 -11.31
C SER A 57 8.96 -3.60 -12.73
N GLU A 58 8.02 -3.99 -13.58
CA GLU A 58 7.93 -3.52 -14.97
C GLU A 58 7.58 -2.02 -15.05
N THR A 59 6.87 -1.48 -14.05
CA THR A 59 6.48 -0.07 -14.03
C THR A 59 7.52 0.82 -13.35
N HIS A 60 8.57 0.24 -12.74
CA HIS A 60 9.55 0.99 -11.95
C HIS A 60 10.27 2.06 -12.75
N GLN A 61 10.78 1.73 -13.94
CA GLN A 61 11.52 2.70 -14.74
C GLN A 61 10.62 3.86 -15.15
N GLN A 62 9.40 3.56 -15.62
CA GLN A 62 8.42 4.59 -15.99
C GLN A 62 8.06 5.51 -14.81
N THR A 63 7.83 4.93 -13.63
CA THR A 63 7.58 5.71 -12.41
C THR A 63 8.74 6.63 -12.09
N ILE A 64 9.97 6.13 -12.16
CA ILE A 64 11.17 6.92 -11.90
C ILE A 64 11.37 8.01 -12.96
N ASP A 65 11.09 7.72 -14.24
CA ASP A 65 11.13 8.73 -15.31
C ASP A 65 10.17 9.89 -15.03
N ASN A 66 8.97 9.59 -14.54
CA ASN A 66 8.00 10.62 -14.13
C ASN A 66 8.54 11.47 -12.96
N ILE A 67 9.23 10.86 -12.00
CA ILE A 67 9.86 11.58 -10.89
C ILE A 67 10.98 12.49 -11.40
N PHE A 68 11.88 11.99 -12.25
CA PHE A 68 12.95 12.80 -12.84
C PHE A 68 12.39 13.99 -13.63
N SER A 69 11.36 13.75 -14.44
CA SER A 69 10.66 14.79 -15.18
C SER A 69 10.03 15.84 -14.26
N TYR A 70 9.35 15.41 -13.19
CA TYR A 70 8.77 16.31 -12.20
C TYR A 70 9.84 17.17 -11.48
N LEU A 71 11.01 16.60 -11.20
CA LEU A 71 12.14 17.31 -10.59
C LEU A 71 12.95 18.16 -11.59
N GLY A 72 12.63 18.11 -12.89
CA GLY A 72 13.37 18.85 -13.93
C GLY A 72 14.78 18.33 -14.17
N THR A 73 14.99 17.03 -13.99
CA THR A 73 16.31 16.38 -14.08
C THR A 73 16.31 15.30 -15.16
N TYR A 74 17.50 14.95 -15.65
CA TYR A 74 17.64 13.90 -16.66
C TYR A 74 17.38 12.53 -16.04
N SER A 75 16.52 11.74 -16.70
CA SER A 75 16.32 10.36 -16.29
C SER A 75 17.54 9.50 -16.60
N VAL A 76 17.78 8.52 -15.72
CA VAL A 76 18.77 7.46 -15.90
C VAL A 76 18.15 6.09 -15.62
N PRO A 77 18.66 5.03 -16.24
CA PRO A 77 18.21 3.67 -15.94
C PRO A 77 18.47 3.33 -14.46
N VAL A 78 17.43 2.91 -13.76
CA VAL A 78 17.52 2.49 -12.36
C VAL A 78 17.42 0.98 -12.21
N LYS A 79 18.18 0.43 -11.25
CA LYS A 79 18.10 -0.97 -10.85
C LYS A 79 18.21 -1.04 -9.34
N THR A 80 17.44 -1.94 -8.75
CA THR A 80 17.51 -2.22 -7.31
C THR A 80 17.84 -3.69 -7.08
N LYS A 81 18.63 -3.97 -6.05
CA LYS A 81 18.85 -5.33 -5.52
C LYS A 81 17.88 -5.65 -4.38
N MET A 82 17.07 -4.67 -3.95
CA MET A 82 16.08 -4.84 -2.89
C MET A 82 14.96 -5.75 -3.38
N LYS A 83 14.52 -6.64 -2.50
CA LYS A 83 13.39 -7.54 -2.73
C LYS A 83 12.32 -7.27 -1.70
N LYS A 84 11.06 -7.50 -2.06
CA LYS A 84 9.92 -7.46 -1.14
C LYS A 84 10.17 -8.45 0.00
N ILE A 85 10.15 -7.97 1.25
CA ILE A 85 10.39 -8.79 2.44
C ILE A 85 9.12 -9.59 2.81
N SER A 86 7.94 -9.00 2.61
CA SER A 86 6.66 -9.69 2.85
C SER A 86 6.39 -10.68 1.71
N THR A 87 6.82 -11.93 1.90
CA THR A 87 6.64 -13.01 0.91
C THR A 87 5.38 -13.85 1.17
N HIS A 88 4.73 -13.67 2.31
CA HIS A 88 3.56 -14.44 2.76
C HIS A 88 2.27 -13.65 2.52
N ASN A 89 1.17 -14.36 2.31
CA ASN A 89 -0.14 -13.74 2.12
C ASN A 89 -0.59 -13.15 3.45
N LEU A 90 -0.99 -11.87 3.45
CA LEU A 90 -1.49 -11.23 4.67
C LEU A 90 -2.73 -11.93 5.24
N ALA A 91 -3.49 -12.65 4.41
CA ALA A 91 -4.58 -13.51 4.85
C ALA A 91 -4.13 -14.54 5.89
N ASP A 92 -2.91 -15.07 5.77
CA ASP A 92 -2.35 -16.08 6.67
C ASP A 92 -2.07 -15.51 8.08
N ASP A 93 -1.91 -14.18 8.19
CA ASP A 93 -1.63 -13.48 9.45
C ASP A 93 -2.94 -13.11 10.20
N ILE A 94 -4.12 -13.25 9.58
CA ILE A 94 -5.42 -12.80 10.12
C ILE A 94 -6.26 -13.98 10.61
N ILE A 95 -6.52 -14.03 11.92
CA ILE A 95 -7.25 -15.14 12.57
C ILE A 95 -8.69 -15.24 12.05
N ASN A 96 -9.36 -14.10 11.90
CA ASN A 96 -10.76 -14.01 11.48
C ASN A 96 -10.88 -13.51 10.02
N TYR A 97 -10.03 -14.01 9.12
CA TYR A 97 -9.96 -13.54 7.74
C TYR A 97 -11.30 -13.63 7.00
N GLU A 98 -11.98 -14.78 7.05
CA GLU A 98 -13.28 -14.98 6.39
C GLU A 98 -14.35 -14.00 6.89
N GLU A 99 -14.38 -13.71 8.20
CA GLU A 99 -15.29 -12.72 8.77
C GLU A 99 -15.03 -11.32 8.20
N VAL A 100 -13.76 -10.96 8.02
CA VAL A 100 -13.36 -9.68 7.44
C VAL A 100 -13.77 -9.61 5.97
N VAL A 101 -13.56 -10.67 5.20
CA VAL A 101 -13.97 -10.75 3.79
C VAL A 101 -15.47 -10.60 3.66
N ASP A 102 -16.26 -11.41 4.38
CA ASP A 102 -17.72 -11.33 4.36
C ASP A 102 -18.23 -9.94 4.75
N PHE A 103 -17.61 -9.34 5.77
CA PHE A 103 -17.95 -7.99 6.19
C PHE A 103 -17.65 -6.95 5.10
N ILE A 104 -16.45 -6.96 4.51
CA ILE A 104 -16.06 -6.00 3.46
C ILE A 104 -16.90 -6.19 2.19
N GLN A 105 -17.24 -7.43 1.83
CA GLN A 105 -18.09 -7.75 0.69
C GLN A 105 -19.46 -7.09 0.79
N ALA A 106 -19.98 -6.91 2.01
CA ALA A 106 -21.25 -6.23 2.27
C ALA A 106 -21.16 -4.69 2.26
N THR A 107 -19.98 -4.10 2.00
CA THR A 107 -19.76 -2.64 2.01
C THR A 107 -19.48 -2.08 0.60
N LYS A 108 -19.37 -0.75 0.50
CA LYS A 108 -18.89 -0.09 -0.74
C LYS A 108 -17.44 -0.46 -1.13
N TYR A 109 -16.70 -1.11 -0.22
CA TYR A 109 -15.31 -1.48 -0.39
C TYR A 109 -15.09 -2.88 -0.97
N HIS A 110 -16.15 -3.59 -1.36
CA HIS A 110 -16.05 -4.95 -1.93
C HIS A 110 -15.09 -5.05 -3.11
N HIS A 111 -14.94 -4.01 -3.92
CA HIS A 111 -13.99 -3.96 -5.05
C HIS A 111 -12.52 -4.12 -4.63
N PHE A 112 -12.18 -3.93 -3.35
CA PHE A 112 -10.85 -4.20 -2.82
C PHE A 112 -10.61 -5.69 -2.50
N LEU A 113 -11.64 -6.54 -2.59
CA LEU A 113 -11.52 -8.00 -2.44
C LEU A 113 -11.23 -8.70 -3.77
N GLU A 114 -11.46 -8.01 -4.89
CA GLU A 114 -11.12 -8.48 -6.23
C GLU A 114 -9.64 -8.14 -6.51
N ASN A 115 -8.78 -9.17 -6.55
CA ASN A 115 -7.40 -9.04 -7.03
C ASN A 115 -7.32 -9.37 -8.52
#